data_AF-A0A834EDP4-F1
#
_entry.id   AF-A0A834EDP4-F1
#
_cell.length_a   1.000
_cell.length_b   1.000
_cell.length_c   1.000
_cell.angle_alpha   90.00
_cell.angle_beta   90.00
_cell.angle_gamma   90.00
#
_symmetry.space_group_name_H-M   'P 1'
#
loop_
_entity.id
_entity.type
_entity.pdbx_description
1 polymer ?
#
loop_
_entity_poly.entity_id
_entity_poly.type
_entity_poly.pdbx_seq_one_letter_code
_entity_poly.pdbx_strand_id
1 'polypeptide(L)'
;MVKIALCLPNICTQPIPLLKQKMNHSITMSQEQIASLLANAFFCTFPRRNAKMKSEYSSYPDINFNRLFEGRSSRKPEKLKTLFCYFRRVTEKKPTGLVTFTRQSLEDFPEWERCEKFLTRLHVTYEGTIEGNGQGMLQVDFANRFVGGGVTSAGLVQEEIRFLINPELIVSRLFTEVLDHNECLIITGTEQYSEYTGYAETYRWARSHEDGSKRDSWQRRSTEIVAIDALHFRRYLDQFVPEKIRRELNKAYCGFLRPGVPSENLSAVATGNWGCGAFGGDARLKALIQILAAAVAERDVVYFTFGDSELMKDIYSMHTFLTERRLTVGEVYKLLLRYYNEECRNCSTPGPDMKLYPFIYHAVESCAETTNQPGQRTGA
;
A
#
# COMPACT_ATOMS: atom_id res chain seq x y z
N MET A 1 2.71 -5.54 30.88
CA MET A 1 3.79 -5.47 29.86
C MET A 1 5.08 -6.18 30.28
N VAL A 2 5.74 -5.81 31.38
CA VAL A 2 7.03 -6.45 31.79
C VAL A 2 6.92 -7.99 31.88
N LYS A 3 5.88 -8.51 32.54
CA LYS A 3 5.66 -9.97 32.67
C LYS A 3 5.64 -10.70 31.32
N ILE A 4 4.86 -10.22 30.34
CA ILE A 4 4.78 -10.86 29.02
C ILE A 4 6.08 -10.71 28.21
N ALA A 5 6.82 -9.61 28.41
CA ALA A 5 8.14 -9.43 27.78
C ALA A 5 9.17 -10.45 28.31
N LEU A 6 9.24 -10.64 29.62
CA LEU A 6 10.16 -11.61 30.25
C LEU A 6 9.79 -13.07 29.98
N CYS A 7 8.52 -13.35 29.66
CA CYS A 7 8.08 -14.69 29.23
C CYS A 7 8.45 -15.02 27.77
N LEU A 8 9.14 -14.14 27.03
CA LEU A 8 9.47 -14.34 25.62
C LEU A 8 10.09 -15.72 25.32
N PRO A 9 11.06 -16.26 26.10
CA PRO A 9 11.63 -17.59 25.80
C PRO A 9 10.64 -18.74 25.89
N ASN A 10 9.57 -18.58 26.68
CA ASN A 10 8.51 -19.58 26.85
C ASN A 10 7.38 -19.41 25.82
N ILE A 11 7.25 -18.24 25.22
CA ILE A 11 6.18 -17.90 24.27
C ILE A 11 6.68 -18.05 22.81
N CYS A 12 7.85 -17.51 22.51
CA CYS A 12 8.50 -17.57 21.21
C CYS A 12 9.63 -18.61 21.24
N THR A 13 9.25 -19.89 21.26
CA THR A 13 10.19 -21.02 21.40
C THR A 13 10.93 -21.38 20.13
N GLN A 14 10.43 -20.95 18.96
CA GLN A 14 11.04 -21.22 17.66
C GLN A 14 11.79 -19.97 17.16
N PRO A 15 13.01 -20.12 16.60
CA PRO A 15 13.69 -19.03 15.92
C PRO A 15 12.84 -18.43 14.79
N ILE A 16 12.77 -17.10 14.73
CA ILE A 16 12.03 -16.38 13.70
C ILE A 16 12.99 -16.10 12.54
N PRO A 17 12.74 -16.63 11.33
CA PRO A 17 13.59 -16.35 10.18
C PRO A 17 13.45 -14.90 9.74
N LEU A 18 14.50 -14.35 9.12
CA LEU A 18 14.42 -13.05 8.48
C LEU A 18 13.80 -13.21 7.08
N LEU A 19 12.84 -12.36 6.75
CA LEU A 19 12.29 -12.18 5.41
C LEU A 19 13.21 -11.23 4.63
N LYS A 20 14.32 -11.77 4.12
CA LYS A 20 15.33 -11.06 3.33
C LYS A 20 14.84 -10.77 1.92
N GLN A 21 15.50 -9.83 1.25
CA GLN A 21 15.28 -9.56 -0.16
C GLN A 21 15.34 -10.84 -1.00
N LYS A 22 14.48 -10.90 -2.03
CA LYS A 22 14.27 -12.01 -2.97
C LYS A 22 13.64 -13.27 -2.37
N MET A 23 13.40 -13.32 -1.05
CA MET A 23 12.69 -14.45 -0.46
C MET A 23 11.19 -14.38 -0.79
N ASN A 24 10.65 -15.50 -1.28
CA ASN A 24 9.22 -15.80 -1.24
C ASN A 24 8.97 -16.71 -0.03
N HIS A 25 8.58 -16.15 1.10
CA HIS A 25 8.46 -16.89 2.36
C HIS A 25 7.39 -16.29 3.29
N SER A 26 6.78 -17.16 4.10
CA SER A 26 5.72 -16.78 5.04
C SER A 26 6.06 -17.20 6.46
N ILE A 27 5.75 -16.32 7.41
CA ILE A 27 5.83 -16.58 8.85
C ILE A 27 4.41 -16.45 9.40
N THR A 28 3.89 -17.52 10.00
CA THR A 28 2.63 -17.46 10.75
C THR A 28 2.93 -17.60 12.23
N MET A 29 2.46 -16.66 13.03
CA MET A 29 2.65 -16.65 14.49
C MET A 29 1.39 -16.18 15.21
N SER A 30 1.26 -16.54 16.47
CA SER A 30 0.12 -16.12 17.29
C SER A 30 0.19 -14.65 17.65
N GLN A 31 -0.99 -14.05 17.84
CA GLN A 31 -1.09 -12.69 18.37
C GLN A 31 -0.44 -12.56 19.76
N GLU A 32 -0.42 -13.62 20.57
CA GLU A 32 0.28 -13.65 21.87
C GLU A 32 1.81 -13.57 21.72
N GLN A 33 2.39 -14.29 20.75
CA GLN A 33 3.81 -14.17 20.41
C GLN A 33 4.16 -12.75 19.99
N ILE A 34 3.32 -12.15 19.14
CA ILE A 34 3.49 -10.76 18.70
C ILE A 34 3.43 -9.79 19.89
N ALA A 35 2.48 -9.97 20.81
CA ALA A 35 2.37 -9.13 22.01
C ALA A 35 3.63 -9.21 22.90
N SER A 36 4.21 -10.41 23.07
CA SER A 36 5.48 -10.58 23.80
C SER A 36 6.65 -9.89 23.09
N LEU A 37 6.76 -10.02 21.77
CA LEU A 37 7.79 -9.37 20.95
C LEU A 37 7.67 -7.84 20.99
N LEU A 38 6.45 -7.30 20.86
CA LEU A 38 6.21 -5.86 20.90
C LEU A 38 6.42 -5.27 22.30
N ALA A 39 6.14 -6.03 23.36
CA ALA A 39 6.50 -5.61 24.71
C ALA A 39 8.03 -5.51 24.88
N ASN A 40 8.79 -6.44 24.29
CA ASN A 40 10.26 -6.37 24.22
C ASN A 40 10.75 -5.18 23.39
N ALA A 41 10.09 -4.86 22.27
CA ALA A 41 10.36 -3.68 21.45
C ALA A 41 10.12 -2.37 22.23
N PHE A 42 9.02 -2.31 23.00
CA PHE A 42 8.69 -1.19 23.86
C PHE A 42 9.80 -0.91 24.88
N PHE A 43 10.31 -1.95 25.55
CA PHE A 43 11.43 -1.86 26.49
C PHE A 43 12.82 -1.84 25.82
N CYS A 44 12.87 -1.74 24.49
CA CYS A 44 14.10 -1.58 23.71
C CYS A 44 15.14 -2.71 23.89
N THR A 45 14.67 -3.95 24.03
CA THR A 45 15.50 -5.10 24.39
C THR A 45 16.10 -5.85 23.22
N PHE A 46 15.72 -5.55 21.96
CA PHE A 46 16.31 -6.24 20.81
C PHE A 46 17.77 -5.79 20.58
N PRO A 47 18.75 -6.70 20.71
CA PRO A 47 20.17 -6.38 20.56
C PRO A 47 20.50 -6.12 19.09
N ARG A 48 21.62 -5.42 18.82
CA ARG A 48 22.11 -5.09 17.47
C ARG A 48 21.19 -4.17 16.62
N ARG A 49 20.07 -3.70 17.19
CA ARG A 49 19.08 -2.86 16.49
C ARG A 49 19.16 -1.35 16.78
N ASN A 50 20.22 -0.89 17.45
CA ASN A 50 20.33 0.51 17.90
C ASN A 50 21.54 1.28 17.32
N ALA A 51 22.54 0.57 16.78
CA ALA A 51 23.76 1.20 16.30
C ALA A 51 23.51 1.95 14.98
N LYS A 52 23.89 3.24 14.93
CA LYS A 52 23.66 4.11 13.76
C LYS A 52 24.62 3.86 12.59
N MET A 53 25.75 3.20 12.81
CA MET A 53 26.80 3.01 11.80
C MET A 53 27.05 1.51 11.54
N LYS A 54 26.97 1.11 10.26
CA LYS A 54 27.31 -0.23 9.72
C LYS A 54 26.97 -1.39 10.66
N SER A 55 25.68 -1.58 10.93
CA SER A 55 25.14 -2.72 11.68
C SER A 55 24.72 -3.85 10.73
N GLU A 56 24.75 -5.09 11.24
CA GLU A 56 24.13 -6.28 10.64
C GLU A 56 22.69 -6.03 10.15
N TYR A 57 21.97 -5.11 10.82
CA TYR A 57 20.57 -4.79 10.54
C TYR A 57 20.37 -3.44 9.83
N SER A 58 21.38 -2.89 9.12
CA SER A 58 21.23 -1.59 8.44
C SER A 58 20.17 -1.58 7.33
N SER A 59 19.84 -2.74 6.76
CA SER A 59 18.77 -2.93 5.77
C SER A 59 17.40 -3.25 6.40
N TYR A 60 17.28 -3.18 7.73
CA TYR A 60 16.02 -3.43 8.44
C TYR A 60 15.48 -2.15 9.10
N PRO A 61 14.14 -2.02 9.25
CA PRO A 61 13.56 -0.89 9.96
C PRO A 61 13.91 -0.88 11.46
N ASP A 62 13.76 0.27 12.11
CA ASP A 62 13.87 0.37 13.58
C ASP A 62 12.77 -0.45 14.26
N ILE A 63 13.10 -1.38 15.16
CA ILE A 63 12.11 -2.14 15.95
C ILE A 63 11.96 -1.62 17.39
N ASN A 64 13.04 -1.15 18.02
CA ASN A 64 12.98 -0.63 19.39
C ASN A 64 12.28 0.74 19.45
N PHE A 65 11.53 0.99 20.52
CA PHE A 65 10.60 2.13 20.61
C PHE A 65 11.22 3.41 21.19
N ASN A 66 12.54 3.46 21.37
CA ASN A 66 13.23 4.59 22.01
C ASN A 66 12.89 5.96 21.40
N ARG A 67 12.64 6.00 20.08
CA ARG A 67 12.26 7.24 19.37
C ARG A 67 10.79 7.65 19.58
N LEU A 68 9.94 6.83 20.17
CA LEU A 68 8.61 7.26 20.62
C LEU A 68 8.70 8.13 21.88
N PHE A 69 9.78 7.98 22.65
CA PHE A 69 9.97 8.68 23.92
C PHE A 69 10.78 9.98 23.78
N GLU A 70 11.24 10.30 22.56
CA GLU A 70 12.05 11.50 22.28
C GLU A 70 11.20 12.72 21.91
N GLY A 71 11.72 13.91 22.24
CA GLY A 71 11.19 15.19 21.78
C GLY A 71 9.93 15.66 22.52
N ARG A 72 9.28 16.70 21.97
CA ARG A 72 8.11 17.38 22.57
C ARG A 72 6.93 17.49 21.60
N SER A 73 6.91 16.71 20.53
CA SER A 73 5.81 16.74 19.56
C SER A 73 4.50 16.30 20.22
N SER A 74 3.42 17.06 19.99
CA SER A 74 2.06 16.77 20.44
C SER A 74 1.49 15.46 19.87
N ARG A 75 2.13 14.90 18.83
CA ARG A 75 1.79 13.59 18.25
C ARG A 75 2.17 12.42 19.15
N LYS A 76 3.24 12.54 19.96
CA LYS A 76 3.79 11.43 20.76
C LYS A 76 2.81 10.93 21.82
N PRO A 77 2.13 11.78 22.61
CA PRO A 77 1.10 11.33 23.54
C PRO A 77 0.00 10.52 22.86
N GLU A 78 -0.44 10.93 21.67
CA GLU A 78 -1.50 10.24 20.93
C GLU A 78 -1.04 8.86 20.44
N LYS A 79 0.18 8.76 19.90
CA LYS A 79 0.79 7.45 19.57
C LYS A 79 0.88 6.54 20.80
N LEU A 80 1.29 7.08 21.94
CA LEU A 80 1.42 6.32 23.18
C LEU A 80 0.06 5.86 23.70
N LYS A 81 -0.99 6.69 23.64
CA LYS A 81 -2.37 6.28 23.97
C LYS A 81 -2.82 5.10 23.12
N THR A 82 -2.62 5.16 21.80
CA THR A 82 -3.00 4.08 20.88
C THR A 82 -2.25 2.78 21.18
N LEU A 83 -0.93 2.84 21.41
CA LEU A 83 -0.14 1.65 21.76
C LEU A 83 -0.47 1.10 23.14
N PHE A 84 -0.71 1.96 24.13
CA PHE A 84 -1.12 1.51 25.46
C PHE A 84 -2.52 0.89 25.47
N CYS A 85 -3.42 1.35 24.60
CA CYS A 85 -4.71 0.69 24.39
C CYS A 85 -4.51 -0.77 23.94
N TYR A 86 -3.64 -1.02 22.97
CA TYR A 86 -3.26 -2.37 22.55
C TYR A 86 -2.65 -3.18 23.69
N PHE A 87 -1.59 -2.66 24.33
CA PHE A 87 -0.89 -3.40 25.39
C PHE A 87 -1.80 -3.70 26.58
N ARG A 88 -2.73 -2.80 26.92
CA ARG A 88 -3.76 -3.05 27.93
C ARG A 88 -4.63 -4.23 27.51
N ARG A 89 -5.26 -4.19 26.32
CA ARG A 89 -6.16 -5.27 25.85
C ARG A 89 -5.46 -6.63 25.87
N VAL A 90 -4.28 -6.76 25.27
CA VAL A 90 -3.61 -8.07 25.13
C VAL A 90 -3.02 -8.61 26.44
N THR A 91 -2.80 -7.75 27.44
CA THR A 91 -2.33 -8.18 28.76
C THR A 91 -3.46 -8.46 29.75
N GLU A 92 -4.63 -7.84 29.58
CA GLU A 92 -5.85 -8.16 30.32
C GLU A 92 -6.50 -9.46 29.79
N LYS A 93 -6.55 -9.63 28.47
CA LYS A 93 -7.09 -10.81 27.80
C LYS A 93 -6.19 -11.24 26.66
N LYS A 94 -5.60 -12.43 26.78
CA LYS A 94 -4.73 -12.99 25.75
C LYS A 94 -5.47 -13.12 24.42
N PRO A 95 -4.95 -12.58 23.31
CA PRO A 95 -5.52 -12.81 21.99
C PRO A 95 -5.23 -14.25 21.55
N THR A 96 -6.14 -14.82 20.75
CA THR A 96 -6.15 -16.25 20.42
C THR A 96 -5.95 -16.55 18.93
N GLY A 97 -5.85 -15.52 18.10
CA GLY A 97 -5.70 -15.68 16.66
C GLY A 97 -4.26 -15.82 16.21
N LEU A 98 -4.11 -16.03 14.90
CA LEU A 98 -2.83 -16.05 14.21
C LEU A 98 -2.71 -14.85 13.25
N VAL A 99 -1.48 -14.49 12.92
CA VAL A 99 -1.14 -13.50 11.90
C VAL A 99 -0.08 -14.10 10.98
N THR A 100 -0.30 -14.01 9.67
CA THR A 100 0.66 -14.43 8.64
C THR A 100 1.33 -13.21 8.03
N PHE A 101 2.66 -13.22 7.93
CA PHE A 101 3.49 -12.25 7.22
C PHE A 101 4.14 -12.96 6.04
N THR A 102 3.84 -12.53 4.82
CA THR A 102 4.36 -13.12 3.58
C THR A 102 5.15 -12.08 2.81
N ARG A 103 6.45 -12.30 2.62
CA ARG A 103 7.22 -11.56 1.63
C ARG A 103 6.98 -12.21 0.27
N GLN A 104 6.59 -11.40 -0.71
CA GLN A 104 6.45 -11.82 -2.10
C GLN A 104 7.45 -11.05 -2.95
N SER A 105 8.17 -11.76 -3.81
CA SER A 105 9.14 -11.22 -4.78
C SER A 105 8.89 -11.86 -6.13
N LEU A 106 8.58 -11.03 -7.14
CA LEU A 106 8.32 -11.50 -8.50
C LEU A 106 9.53 -11.26 -9.38
N GLU A 107 9.85 -12.22 -10.25
CA GLU A 107 10.86 -12.06 -11.30
C GLU A 107 10.20 -11.71 -12.63
N ASP A 108 9.07 -12.34 -12.92
CA ASP A 108 8.30 -12.13 -14.14
C ASP A 108 7.22 -11.06 -13.97
N PHE A 109 7.20 -10.13 -14.93
CA PHE A 109 6.23 -9.04 -14.99
C PHE A 109 5.55 -8.99 -16.35
N PRO A 110 4.33 -8.42 -16.44
CA PRO A 110 3.63 -8.29 -17.71
C PRO A 110 4.41 -7.45 -18.73
N GLU A 111 4.38 -7.86 -20.00
CA GLU A 111 4.72 -6.97 -21.12
C GLU A 111 3.59 -5.93 -21.29
N TRP A 112 3.64 -4.85 -20.50
CA TRP A 112 2.54 -3.89 -20.38
C TRP A 112 2.01 -3.38 -21.73
N GLU A 113 2.88 -3.06 -22.69
CA GLU A 113 2.50 -2.57 -24.04
C GLU A 113 1.70 -3.59 -24.88
N ARG A 114 1.83 -4.87 -24.57
CA ARG A 114 1.22 -5.99 -25.30
C ARG A 114 0.10 -6.67 -24.52
N CYS A 115 -0.25 -6.15 -23.34
CA CYS A 115 -1.26 -6.76 -22.50
C CYS A 115 -2.67 -6.54 -23.07
N GLU A 116 -3.32 -7.63 -23.47
CA GLU A 116 -4.66 -7.63 -24.08
C GLU A 116 -5.80 -7.72 -23.05
N LYS A 117 -5.49 -7.75 -21.75
CA LYS A 117 -6.52 -7.76 -20.70
C LYS A 117 -7.31 -6.44 -20.72
N PHE A 118 -8.61 -6.54 -20.52
CA PHE A 118 -9.49 -5.38 -20.33
C PHE A 118 -9.46 -4.90 -18.88
N LEU A 119 -9.88 -3.65 -18.66
CA LEU A 119 -10.01 -3.08 -17.32
C LEU A 119 -11.10 -3.79 -16.51
N THR A 120 -10.90 -3.95 -15.21
CA THR A 120 -11.85 -4.53 -14.25
C THR A 120 -12.81 -3.47 -13.69
N ARG A 121 -13.74 -3.86 -12.81
CA ARG A 121 -14.74 -2.94 -12.27
C ARG A 121 -14.09 -1.94 -11.32
N LEU A 122 -14.70 -0.75 -11.26
CA LEU A 122 -14.30 0.32 -10.36
C LEU A 122 -15.48 0.76 -9.50
N HIS A 123 -15.26 0.82 -8.19
CA HIS A 123 -16.01 1.69 -7.29
C HIS A 123 -15.06 2.80 -6.82
N VAL A 124 -15.46 4.06 -6.95
CA VAL A 124 -14.67 5.20 -6.48
C VAL A 124 -15.54 6.12 -5.65
N THR A 125 -15.02 6.55 -4.50
CA THR A 125 -15.76 7.39 -3.54
C THR A 125 -14.82 8.39 -2.87
N TYR A 126 -15.33 9.58 -2.56
CA TYR A 126 -14.60 10.57 -1.75
C TYR A 126 -14.83 10.39 -0.25
N GLU A 127 -15.79 9.57 0.17
CA GLU A 127 -16.09 9.30 1.58
C GLU A 127 -15.56 7.94 2.02
N GLY A 128 -15.37 7.79 3.33
CA GLY A 128 -14.90 6.55 3.93
C GLY A 128 -13.39 6.36 3.91
N THR A 129 -12.95 5.23 4.45
CA THR A 129 -11.54 4.88 4.57
C THR A 129 -11.28 3.44 4.15
N ILE A 130 -10.02 3.13 3.85
CA ILE A 130 -9.59 1.78 3.45
C ILE A 130 -9.89 0.78 4.57
N GLU A 131 -9.54 1.10 5.81
CA GLU A 131 -9.71 0.21 6.96
C GLU A 131 -11.17 0.11 7.43
N GLY A 132 -11.95 1.20 7.31
CA GLY A 132 -13.34 1.24 7.76
C GLY A 132 -14.32 0.63 6.77
N ASN A 133 -14.17 0.96 5.47
CA ASN A 133 -15.12 0.62 4.41
C ASN A 133 -14.61 -0.47 3.47
N GLY A 134 -13.32 -0.82 3.51
CA GLY A 134 -12.71 -1.90 2.72
C GLY A 134 -12.67 -3.25 3.45
N GLN A 135 -13.60 -3.54 4.35
CA GLN A 135 -13.59 -4.79 5.12
C GLN A 135 -13.68 -6.03 4.21
N GLY A 136 -12.84 -7.03 4.45
CA GLY A 136 -12.73 -8.24 3.61
C GLY A 136 -12.06 -8.05 2.24
N MET A 137 -11.70 -6.81 1.88
CA MET A 137 -10.94 -6.49 0.67
C MET A 137 -9.44 -6.58 0.93
N LEU A 138 -8.62 -6.62 -0.13
CA LEU A 138 -7.18 -6.41 0.01
C LEU A 138 -6.92 -4.92 0.25
N GLN A 139 -6.46 -4.59 1.45
CA GLN A 139 -6.28 -3.21 1.88
C GLN A 139 -4.84 -2.75 1.64
N VAL A 140 -4.67 -1.67 0.89
CA VAL A 140 -3.34 -1.15 0.54
C VAL A 140 -2.79 -0.27 1.66
N ASP A 141 -1.60 -0.64 2.13
CA ASP A 141 -0.75 0.21 2.96
C ASP A 141 0.19 1.02 2.06
N PHE A 142 0.16 2.35 2.20
CA PHE A 142 0.95 3.29 1.40
C PHE A 142 2.36 3.37 1.97
N ALA A 143 3.08 2.28 1.83
CA ALA A 143 4.23 1.98 2.63
C ALA A 143 5.46 2.84 2.31
N ASN A 144 6.35 2.96 3.29
CA ASN A 144 7.76 3.16 3.03
C ASN A 144 8.42 1.83 2.67
N ARG A 145 9.49 1.84 1.85
CA ARG A 145 10.25 0.61 1.56
C ARG A 145 10.80 -0.07 2.81
N PHE A 146 11.06 0.70 3.87
CA PHE A 146 11.20 0.19 5.23
C PHE A 146 9.82 0.16 5.89
N VAL A 147 9.15 -1.00 5.81
CA VAL A 147 7.74 -1.18 6.23
C VAL A 147 7.44 -0.58 7.62
N GLY A 148 6.28 0.07 7.72
CA GLY A 148 5.86 0.85 8.89
C GLY A 148 6.50 2.23 9.00
N GLY A 149 7.32 2.64 8.03
CA GLY A 149 7.89 3.97 7.91
C GLY A 149 8.39 4.56 9.23
N GLY A 150 7.81 5.69 9.61
CA GLY A 150 8.12 6.43 10.83
C GLY A 150 7.29 6.04 12.06
N VAL A 151 6.65 4.86 12.10
CA VAL A 151 5.69 4.48 13.17
C VAL A 151 6.33 4.55 14.55
N THR A 152 7.56 4.04 14.72
CA THR A 152 8.32 4.09 15.97
C THR A 152 9.03 5.43 16.20
N SER A 153 8.83 6.42 15.32
CA SER A 153 9.43 7.76 15.41
C SER A 153 8.39 8.87 15.18
N ALA A 154 8.57 9.74 14.17
CA ALA A 154 7.78 10.96 13.98
C ALA A 154 6.62 10.84 12.96
N GLY A 155 6.65 9.83 12.07
CA GLY A 155 5.66 9.65 11.01
C GLY A 155 4.26 9.42 11.57
N LEU A 156 3.23 9.99 10.96
CA LEU A 156 1.83 9.85 11.41
C LEU A 156 0.87 10.07 10.23
N VAL A 157 1.20 9.51 9.08
CA VAL A 157 0.36 9.51 7.89
C VAL A 157 -0.31 8.14 7.74
N GLN A 158 -0.81 7.79 6.55
CA GLN A 158 -1.62 6.58 6.34
C GLN A 158 -0.96 5.29 6.89
N GLU A 159 0.30 5.01 6.53
CA GLU A 159 1.03 3.81 6.98
C GLU A 159 1.17 3.78 8.51
N GLU A 160 1.69 4.85 9.12
CA GLU A 160 1.92 4.85 10.57
C GLU A 160 0.62 4.82 11.36
N ILE A 161 -0.44 5.48 10.89
CA ILE A 161 -1.76 5.41 11.52
C ILE A 161 -2.23 3.95 11.51
N ARG A 162 -2.11 3.26 10.37
CA ARG A 162 -2.53 1.86 10.27
C ARG A 162 -1.74 0.95 11.20
N PHE A 163 -0.43 1.13 11.26
CA PHE A 163 0.46 0.41 12.18
C PHE A 163 0.19 0.73 13.65
N LEU A 164 -0.41 1.88 13.99
CA LEU A 164 -0.79 2.21 15.37
C LEU A 164 -2.14 1.60 15.77
N ILE A 165 -3.13 1.57 14.88
CA ILE A 165 -4.45 1.01 15.20
C ILE A 165 -4.49 -0.51 15.05
N ASN A 166 -3.60 -1.09 14.25
CA ASN A 166 -3.32 -2.53 14.16
C ASN A 166 -1.85 -2.82 14.58
N PRO A 167 -1.46 -2.71 15.87
CA PRO A 167 -0.05 -2.77 16.30
C PRO A 167 0.71 -4.02 15.95
N GLU A 168 0.01 -5.11 15.67
CA GLU A 168 0.61 -6.37 15.23
C GLU A 168 1.39 -6.21 13.92
N LEU A 169 1.06 -5.21 13.10
CA LEU A 169 1.86 -4.83 11.93
C LEU A 169 3.28 -4.41 12.28
N ILE A 170 3.50 -3.77 13.44
CA ILE A 170 4.81 -3.24 13.85
C ILE A 170 5.85 -4.36 13.96
N VAL A 171 5.45 -5.58 14.33
CA VAL A 171 6.39 -6.70 14.48
C VAL A 171 7.04 -7.11 13.16
N SER A 172 6.43 -6.78 12.01
CA SER A 172 7.03 -7.01 10.69
C SER A 172 8.42 -6.37 10.57
N ARG A 173 8.65 -5.23 11.24
CA ARG A 173 9.92 -4.50 11.28
C ARG A 173 11.04 -5.28 11.97
N LEU A 174 10.70 -6.27 12.79
CA LEU A 174 11.68 -7.13 13.44
C LEU A 174 12.42 -7.99 12.42
N PHE A 175 11.72 -8.51 11.41
CA PHE A 175 12.23 -9.55 10.52
C PHE A 175 12.09 -9.25 9.01
N THR A 176 11.49 -8.13 8.61
CA THR A 176 11.35 -7.77 7.18
C THR A 176 12.46 -6.84 6.74
N GLU A 177 13.29 -7.30 5.81
CA GLU A 177 14.30 -6.45 5.17
C GLU A 177 13.63 -5.41 4.27
N VAL A 178 14.30 -4.29 4.02
CA VAL A 178 13.83 -3.25 3.10
C VAL A 178 13.33 -3.85 1.76
N LEU A 179 12.16 -3.41 1.31
CA LEU A 179 11.59 -3.85 0.05
C LEU A 179 12.41 -3.34 -1.13
N ASP A 180 12.65 -4.20 -2.11
CA ASP A 180 13.14 -3.86 -3.44
C ASP A 180 11.96 -3.56 -4.39
N HIS A 181 12.25 -3.11 -5.61
CA HIS A 181 11.24 -2.67 -6.58
C HIS A 181 10.24 -3.76 -6.99
N ASN A 182 10.62 -5.02 -6.90
CA ASN A 182 9.82 -6.18 -7.30
C ASN A 182 9.20 -6.95 -6.11
N GLU A 183 9.13 -6.32 -4.92
CA GLU A 183 8.70 -6.99 -3.70
C GLU A 183 7.54 -6.29 -2.99
N CYS A 184 6.75 -7.05 -2.24
CA CYS A 184 5.77 -6.52 -1.29
C CYS A 184 5.76 -7.36 0.00
N LEU A 185 5.12 -6.82 1.04
CA LEU A 185 4.80 -7.57 2.25
C LEU A 185 3.29 -7.67 2.40
N ILE A 186 2.78 -8.88 2.47
CA ILE A 186 1.36 -9.18 2.69
C ILE A 186 1.20 -9.64 4.14
N ILE A 187 0.26 -9.03 4.86
CA ILE A 187 -0.04 -9.36 6.25
C ILE A 187 -1.52 -9.73 6.37
N THR A 188 -1.80 -10.94 6.86
CA THR A 188 -3.16 -11.44 7.04
C THR A 188 -3.41 -11.75 8.50
N GLY A 189 -4.50 -11.22 9.06
CA GLY A 189 -4.98 -11.61 10.38
C GLY A 189 -4.79 -10.58 11.50
N THR A 190 -4.23 -9.41 11.20
CA THR A 190 -4.05 -8.37 12.23
C THR A 190 -5.39 -7.85 12.74
N GLU A 191 -5.49 -7.67 14.05
CA GLU A 191 -6.67 -7.10 14.71
C GLU A 191 -6.55 -5.58 14.87
N GLN A 192 -7.67 -4.87 14.71
CA GLN A 192 -7.76 -3.45 15.03
C GLN A 192 -8.08 -3.26 16.52
N TYR A 193 -7.25 -2.49 17.23
CA TYR A 193 -7.37 -2.26 18.67
C TYR A 193 -7.84 -0.86 19.03
N SER A 194 -7.77 0.10 18.10
CA SER A 194 -8.11 1.49 18.38
C SER A 194 -8.86 2.14 17.23
N GLU A 195 -9.74 3.08 17.58
CA GLU A 195 -10.31 4.06 16.69
C GLU A 195 -9.56 5.39 16.82
N TYR A 196 -9.60 6.20 15.77
CA TYR A 196 -8.91 7.49 15.73
C TYR A 196 -9.73 8.54 14.99
N THR A 197 -9.34 9.80 15.14
CA THR A 197 -9.81 10.91 14.30
C THR A 197 -8.61 11.74 13.83
N GLY A 198 -8.81 12.53 12.78
CA GLY A 198 -7.78 13.39 12.22
C GLY A 198 -6.66 12.64 11.48
N TYR A 199 -5.65 13.39 11.04
CA TYR A 199 -4.56 12.88 10.21
C TYR A 199 -3.30 13.73 10.44
N ALA A 200 -2.10 13.13 10.44
CA ALA A 200 -0.85 13.83 10.72
C ALA A 200 -0.91 14.64 12.03
N GLU A 201 -0.84 15.98 11.97
CA GLU A 201 -0.84 16.84 13.16
C GLU A 201 -2.16 16.80 13.94
N THR A 202 -3.27 16.52 13.28
CA THR A 202 -4.60 16.48 13.90
C THR A 202 -4.99 15.11 14.43
N TYR A 203 -4.11 14.10 14.27
CA TYR A 203 -4.37 12.76 14.76
C TYR A 203 -4.66 12.75 16.27
N ARG A 204 -5.73 12.05 16.64
CA ARG A 204 -6.11 11.79 18.03
C ARG A 204 -6.53 10.34 18.17
N TRP A 205 -6.05 9.70 19.22
CA TRP A 205 -6.64 8.44 19.66
C TRP A 205 -8.06 8.73 20.16
N ALA A 206 -9.05 8.03 19.61
CA ALA A 206 -10.45 8.26 19.96
C ALA A 206 -10.90 7.34 21.10
N ARG A 207 -10.80 6.02 20.88
CA ARG A 207 -11.23 5.00 21.83
C ARG A 207 -10.66 3.63 21.48
N SER A 208 -10.84 2.67 22.40
CA SER A 208 -10.63 1.25 22.14
C SER A 208 -11.60 0.74 21.07
N HIS A 209 -11.14 -0.14 20.20
CA HIS A 209 -11.97 -0.82 19.19
C HIS A 209 -12.13 -2.30 19.53
N GLU A 210 -13.34 -2.82 19.37
CA GLU A 210 -13.62 -4.26 19.46
C GLU A 210 -13.84 -4.82 18.06
N ASP A 211 -12.81 -5.50 17.54
CA ASP A 211 -12.79 -6.00 16.18
C ASP A 211 -13.76 -7.19 15.98
N GLY A 212 -14.85 -6.91 15.25
CA GLY A 212 -15.89 -7.86 14.89
C GLY A 212 -15.58 -8.71 13.65
N SER A 213 -14.42 -8.56 13.03
CA SER A 213 -14.07 -9.31 11.82
C SER A 213 -14.04 -10.82 12.09
N LYS A 214 -14.57 -11.59 11.14
CA LYS A 214 -14.57 -13.06 11.21
C LYS A 214 -13.13 -13.58 11.17
N ARG A 215 -12.96 -14.84 11.59
CA ARG A 215 -11.70 -15.56 11.44
C ARG A 215 -11.80 -16.61 10.36
N ASP A 216 -10.70 -16.82 9.64
CA ASP A 216 -10.57 -17.93 8.70
C ASP A 216 -10.30 -19.27 9.42
N SER A 217 -10.13 -20.35 8.65
CA SER A 217 -9.85 -21.68 9.17
C SER A 217 -8.51 -21.77 9.93
N TRP A 218 -7.60 -20.82 9.74
CA TRP A 218 -6.31 -20.73 10.43
C TRP A 218 -6.36 -19.78 11.63
N GLN A 219 -7.57 -19.36 12.05
CA GLN A 219 -7.77 -18.43 13.16
C GLN A 219 -7.19 -17.03 12.91
N ARG A 220 -6.99 -16.64 11.65
CA ARG A 220 -6.57 -15.28 11.27
C ARG A 220 -7.81 -14.42 11.05
N ARG A 221 -7.80 -13.16 11.52
CA ARG A 221 -8.87 -12.20 11.15
C ARG A 221 -8.97 -12.07 9.63
N SER A 222 -10.18 -11.91 9.09
CA SER A 222 -10.44 -11.68 7.66
C SER A 222 -10.07 -10.25 7.23
N THR A 223 -8.83 -9.86 7.53
CA THR A 223 -8.20 -8.59 7.25
C THR A 223 -6.87 -8.89 6.56
N GLU A 224 -6.74 -8.53 5.30
CA GLU A 224 -5.53 -8.67 4.50
C GLU A 224 -5.01 -7.30 4.11
N ILE A 225 -3.77 -7.01 4.46
CA ILE A 225 -3.10 -5.73 4.20
C ILE A 225 -1.87 -6.01 3.34
N VAL A 226 -1.60 -5.18 2.34
CA VAL A 226 -0.36 -5.25 1.56
C VAL A 226 0.40 -3.93 1.60
N ALA A 227 1.65 -4.01 2.03
CA ALA A 227 2.60 -2.91 2.01
C ALA A 227 3.29 -2.85 0.66
N ILE A 228 3.00 -1.78 -0.09
CA ILE A 228 3.70 -1.44 -1.34
C ILE A 228 4.21 -0.01 -1.27
N ASP A 229 5.51 0.17 -1.52
CA ASP A 229 6.15 1.49 -1.47
C ASP A 229 6.12 2.19 -2.82
N ALA A 230 5.54 3.39 -2.88
CA ALA A 230 5.64 4.26 -4.07
C ALA A 230 7.03 4.90 -4.14
N LEU A 231 7.44 5.35 -5.33
CA LEU A 231 8.61 6.22 -5.44
C LEU A 231 8.31 7.61 -4.87
N HIS A 232 9.33 8.24 -4.29
CA HIS A 232 9.28 9.65 -3.89
C HIS A 232 9.80 10.52 -5.03
N PHE A 233 8.91 11.32 -5.63
CA PHE A 233 9.20 12.22 -6.73
C PHE A 233 9.46 13.64 -6.20
N ARG A 234 10.69 14.12 -6.34
CA ARG A 234 11.07 15.51 -6.01
C ARG A 234 10.77 16.48 -7.15
N ARG A 235 10.73 15.97 -8.39
CA ARG A 235 10.31 16.71 -9.59
C ARG A 235 9.07 16.05 -10.14
N TYR A 236 8.02 16.84 -10.38
CA TYR A 236 6.71 16.34 -10.79
C TYR A 236 6.78 15.53 -12.09
N LEU A 237 7.56 15.98 -13.09
CA LEU A 237 7.65 15.32 -14.40
C LEU A 237 8.35 13.95 -14.38
N ASP A 238 9.19 13.66 -13.37
CA ASP A 238 9.97 12.41 -13.30
C ASP A 238 9.07 11.18 -13.25
N GLN A 239 7.85 11.30 -12.72
CA GLN A 239 6.92 10.18 -12.59
C GLN A 239 6.31 9.71 -13.91
N PHE A 240 6.33 10.55 -14.94
CA PHE A 240 5.82 10.22 -16.28
C PHE A 240 6.88 9.50 -17.14
N VAL A 241 8.13 9.43 -16.68
CA VAL A 241 9.19 8.67 -17.38
C VAL A 241 8.75 7.20 -17.49
N PRO A 242 8.82 6.56 -18.68
CA PRO A 242 8.31 5.21 -18.91
C PRO A 242 8.80 4.16 -17.91
N GLU A 243 10.07 4.23 -17.52
CA GLU A 243 10.68 3.35 -16.53
C GLU A 243 10.05 3.51 -15.14
N LYS A 244 9.69 4.75 -14.76
CA LYS A 244 9.06 5.05 -13.46
C LYS A 244 7.60 4.62 -13.47
N ILE A 245 6.86 4.84 -14.56
CA ILE A 245 5.51 4.29 -14.73
C ILE A 245 5.54 2.76 -14.61
N ARG A 246 6.45 2.10 -15.33
CA ARG A 246 6.61 0.64 -15.29
C ARG A 246 6.97 0.14 -13.89
N ARG A 247 7.86 0.84 -13.17
CA ARG A 247 8.21 0.50 -11.79
C ARG A 247 6.98 0.50 -10.89
N GLU A 248 6.15 1.53 -10.96
CA GLU A 248 4.96 1.65 -10.11
C GLU A 248 3.88 0.62 -10.50
N LEU A 249 3.71 0.35 -11.79
CA LEU A 249 2.85 -0.74 -12.29
C LEU A 249 3.29 -2.10 -11.75
N ASN A 250 4.59 -2.42 -11.86
CA ASN A 250 5.16 -3.68 -11.35
C ASN A 250 5.02 -3.81 -9.83
N LYS A 251 5.23 -2.72 -9.09
CA LYS A 251 5.08 -2.69 -7.63
C LYS A 251 3.62 -2.96 -7.22
N ALA A 252 2.67 -2.27 -7.83
CA ALA A 252 1.25 -2.48 -7.57
C ALA A 252 0.81 -3.89 -7.97
N TYR A 253 1.23 -4.38 -9.14
CA TYR A 253 0.98 -5.74 -9.61
C TYR A 253 1.50 -6.79 -8.64
N CYS A 254 2.74 -6.64 -8.16
CA CYS A 254 3.32 -7.50 -7.13
C CYS A 254 2.48 -7.48 -5.84
N GLY A 255 1.90 -6.35 -5.47
CA GLY A 255 1.00 -6.25 -4.31
C GLY A 255 -0.34 -6.98 -4.51
N PHE A 256 -0.87 -6.94 -5.73
CA PHE A 256 -2.25 -7.38 -6.02
C PHE A 256 -2.34 -8.85 -6.43
N LEU A 257 -1.32 -9.36 -7.12
CA LEU A 257 -1.25 -10.74 -7.59
C LEU A 257 -1.19 -11.73 -6.44
N ARG A 258 -1.94 -12.83 -6.55
CA ARG A 258 -1.82 -14.03 -5.71
C ARG A 258 -1.61 -15.25 -6.62
N PRO A 259 -0.35 -15.70 -6.81
CA PRO A 259 -0.06 -16.84 -7.68
C PRO A 259 -0.85 -18.08 -7.26
N GLY A 260 -1.49 -18.75 -8.24
CA GLY A 260 -2.26 -19.98 -8.01
C GLY A 260 -3.64 -19.79 -7.37
N VAL A 261 -4.12 -18.55 -7.19
CA VAL A 261 -5.48 -18.27 -6.70
C VAL A 261 -6.38 -17.86 -7.87
N PRO A 262 -7.50 -18.55 -8.11
CA PRO A 262 -8.48 -18.17 -9.14
C PRO A 262 -9.07 -16.78 -8.90
N SER A 263 -9.39 -16.04 -9.96
CA SER A 263 -9.83 -14.64 -9.85
C SER A 263 -11.18 -14.47 -9.15
N GLU A 264 -12.07 -15.46 -9.24
CA GLU A 264 -13.34 -15.49 -8.50
C GLU A 264 -13.16 -15.56 -6.97
N ASN A 265 -11.98 -15.98 -6.51
CA ASN A 265 -11.62 -16.05 -5.08
C ASN A 265 -10.80 -14.85 -4.62
N LEU A 266 -10.53 -13.88 -5.50
CA LEU A 266 -9.82 -12.66 -5.16
C LEU A 266 -10.82 -11.58 -4.75
N SER A 267 -10.67 -11.03 -3.55
CA SER A 267 -11.42 -9.85 -3.14
C SER A 267 -11.00 -8.62 -3.95
N ALA A 268 -11.83 -7.57 -3.97
CA ALA A 268 -11.42 -6.30 -4.56
C ALA A 268 -10.21 -5.69 -3.84
N VAL A 269 -9.51 -4.78 -4.52
CA VAL A 269 -8.43 -3.97 -3.92
C VAL A 269 -9.03 -2.69 -3.33
N ALA A 270 -8.94 -2.52 -2.02
CA ALA A 270 -9.29 -1.28 -1.33
C ALA A 270 -8.05 -0.38 -1.21
N THR A 271 -8.02 0.70 -1.99
CA THR A 271 -6.86 1.60 -2.12
C THR A 271 -7.28 3.07 -2.24
N GLY A 272 -6.34 3.96 -2.54
CA GLY A 272 -6.57 5.38 -2.76
C GLY A 272 -5.33 6.06 -3.33
N ASN A 273 -5.07 7.28 -2.86
CA ASN A 273 -4.01 8.18 -3.33
C ASN A 273 -2.57 7.75 -2.94
N TRP A 274 -2.19 6.54 -3.37
CA TRP A 274 -0.90 5.90 -3.10
C TRP A 274 0.28 6.72 -3.62
N GLY A 275 1.13 7.19 -2.71
CA GLY A 275 2.33 7.96 -3.03
C GLY A 275 2.07 9.43 -3.42
N CYS A 276 0.85 9.96 -3.27
CA CYS A 276 0.52 11.29 -3.78
C CYS A 276 0.76 12.44 -2.79
N GLY A 277 0.74 12.17 -1.48
CA GLY A 277 0.96 13.19 -0.45
C GLY A 277 2.45 13.50 -0.27
N ALA A 278 3.04 12.98 0.82
CA ALA A 278 4.44 13.23 1.16
C ALA A 278 5.46 12.79 0.09
N PHE A 279 5.05 11.98 -0.89
CA PHE A 279 5.91 11.41 -1.93
C PHE A 279 5.76 12.09 -3.30
N GLY A 280 4.88 13.09 -3.44
CA GLY A 280 4.82 13.96 -4.62
C GLY A 280 4.23 13.33 -5.89
N GLY A 281 3.59 12.16 -5.81
CA GLY A 281 2.92 11.53 -6.93
C GLY A 281 1.64 12.25 -7.38
N ASP A 282 1.35 12.17 -8.67
CA ASP A 282 0.11 12.64 -9.26
C ASP A 282 -1.01 11.62 -9.03
N ALA A 283 -2.12 12.05 -8.43
CA ALA A 283 -3.22 11.16 -8.05
C ALA A 283 -3.98 10.56 -9.24
N ARG A 284 -4.10 11.29 -10.35
CA ARG A 284 -4.77 10.80 -11.57
C ARG A 284 -3.92 9.75 -12.28
N LEU A 285 -2.61 9.99 -12.39
CA LEU A 285 -1.66 8.98 -12.90
C LEU A 285 -1.64 7.74 -12.00
N LYS A 286 -1.52 7.92 -10.68
CA LYS A 286 -1.46 6.80 -9.72
C LYS A 286 -2.76 6.00 -9.67
N ALA A 287 -3.92 6.62 -9.87
CA ALA A 287 -5.18 5.91 -10.02
C ALA A 287 -5.17 5.01 -11.27
N LEU A 288 -4.80 5.55 -12.44
CA LEU A 288 -4.67 4.75 -13.66
C LEU A 288 -3.66 3.60 -13.50
N ILE A 289 -2.48 3.86 -12.93
CA ILE A 289 -1.48 2.80 -12.67
C ILE A 289 -2.06 1.66 -11.82
N GLN A 290 -2.80 1.98 -10.76
CA GLN A 290 -3.41 0.96 -9.91
C GLN A 290 -4.53 0.20 -10.64
N ILE A 291 -5.35 0.88 -11.44
CA ILE A 291 -6.39 0.26 -12.27
C ILE A 291 -5.77 -0.73 -13.27
N LEU A 292 -4.70 -0.35 -13.96
CA LEU A 292 -4.01 -1.22 -14.90
C LEU A 292 -3.38 -2.43 -14.20
N ALA A 293 -2.72 -2.22 -13.07
CA ALA A 293 -2.12 -3.30 -12.30
C ALA A 293 -3.18 -4.28 -11.75
N ALA A 294 -4.31 -3.77 -11.26
CA ALA A 294 -5.42 -4.58 -10.77
C ALA A 294 -6.10 -5.36 -11.90
N ALA A 295 -6.27 -4.75 -13.08
CA ALA A 295 -6.79 -5.43 -14.26
C ALA A 295 -5.90 -6.63 -14.66
N VAL A 296 -4.58 -6.47 -14.64
CA VAL A 296 -3.68 -7.59 -14.95
C VAL A 296 -3.68 -8.67 -13.87
N ALA A 297 -3.82 -8.29 -12.61
CA ALA A 297 -4.00 -9.20 -11.48
C ALA A 297 -5.43 -9.78 -11.36
N GLU A 298 -6.34 -9.43 -12.28
CA GLU A 298 -7.74 -9.87 -12.31
C GLU A 298 -8.53 -9.54 -11.02
N ARG A 299 -8.36 -8.31 -10.53
CA ARG A 299 -9.07 -7.79 -9.36
C ARG A 299 -9.81 -6.51 -9.68
N ASP A 300 -11.00 -6.36 -9.12
CA ASP A 300 -11.71 -5.08 -9.12
C ASP A 300 -11.06 -4.08 -8.15
N VAL A 301 -11.34 -2.79 -8.37
CA VAL A 301 -10.78 -1.69 -7.57
C VAL A 301 -11.89 -0.96 -6.80
N VAL A 302 -11.65 -0.75 -5.51
CA VAL A 302 -12.40 0.16 -4.65
C VAL A 302 -11.45 1.28 -4.22
N TYR A 303 -11.69 2.48 -4.74
CA TYR A 303 -10.77 3.61 -4.64
C TYR A 303 -11.36 4.72 -3.77
N PHE A 304 -10.65 5.07 -2.70
CA PHE A 304 -11.00 6.15 -1.77
C PHE A 304 -10.17 7.40 -2.08
N THR A 305 -10.83 8.52 -2.41
CA THR A 305 -10.16 9.81 -2.72
C THR A 305 -10.02 10.73 -1.51
N PHE A 306 -10.51 10.32 -0.33
CA PHE A 306 -10.31 10.99 0.96
C PHE A 306 -10.74 12.46 0.99
N GLY A 307 -11.99 12.74 0.63
CA GLY A 307 -12.61 14.06 0.62
C GLY A 307 -12.54 14.78 -0.73
N ASP A 308 -11.74 14.29 -1.67
CA ASP A 308 -11.58 14.90 -3.00
C ASP A 308 -12.66 14.40 -3.99
N SER A 309 -13.79 15.12 -4.01
CA SER A 309 -14.92 14.81 -4.89
C SER A 309 -14.65 15.09 -6.38
N GLU A 310 -13.73 16.00 -6.70
CA GLU A 310 -13.33 16.28 -8.09
C GLU A 310 -12.50 15.13 -8.64
N LEU A 311 -11.49 14.69 -7.88
CA LEU A 311 -10.69 13.51 -8.23
C LEU A 311 -11.56 12.26 -8.40
N MET A 312 -12.57 12.06 -7.54
CA MET A 312 -13.52 10.95 -7.67
C MET A 312 -14.23 10.98 -9.04
N LYS A 313 -14.78 12.15 -9.42
CA LYS A 313 -15.46 12.32 -10.71
C LYS A 313 -14.51 12.07 -11.88
N ASP A 314 -13.30 12.60 -11.80
CA ASP A 314 -12.31 12.45 -12.86
C ASP A 314 -11.88 11.00 -13.06
N ILE A 315 -11.58 10.28 -11.97
CA ILE A 315 -11.22 8.86 -12.02
C ILE A 315 -12.39 8.04 -12.60
N TYR A 316 -13.62 8.28 -12.13
CA TYR A 316 -14.81 7.61 -12.65
C TYR A 316 -15.00 7.86 -14.14
N SER A 317 -14.89 9.11 -14.58
CA SER A 317 -15.12 9.51 -15.97
C SER A 317 -14.07 8.91 -16.90
N MET A 318 -12.80 8.93 -16.49
CA MET A 318 -11.71 8.32 -17.25
C MET A 318 -11.88 6.79 -17.34
N HIS A 319 -12.18 6.11 -16.23
CA HIS A 319 -12.42 4.66 -16.24
C HIS A 319 -13.60 4.28 -17.14
N THR A 320 -14.71 5.02 -17.04
CA THR A 320 -15.91 4.82 -17.88
C THR A 320 -15.56 5.01 -19.37
N PHE A 321 -14.87 6.09 -19.71
CA PHE A 321 -14.47 6.39 -21.08
C PHE A 321 -13.60 5.29 -21.70
N LEU A 322 -12.61 4.79 -20.94
CA LEU A 322 -11.71 3.72 -21.40
C LEU A 322 -12.43 2.37 -21.52
N THR A 323 -13.33 2.05 -20.58
CA THR A 323 -14.07 0.78 -20.58
C THR A 323 -15.14 0.71 -21.66
N GLU A 324 -15.92 1.77 -21.87
CA GLU A 324 -16.94 1.84 -22.93
C GLU A 324 -16.34 1.69 -24.33
N ARG A 325 -15.12 2.21 -24.52
CA ARG A 325 -14.35 2.08 -25.77
C ARG A 325 -13.55 0.78 -25.86
N ARG A 326 -13.64 -0.08 -24.83
CA ARG A 326 -12.97 -1.37 -24.75
C ARG A 326 -11.45 -1.29 -24.94
N LEU A 327 -10.80 -0.27 -24.38
CA LEU A 327 -9.35 -0.21 -24.39
C LEU A 327 -8.76 -1.28 -23.47
N THR A 328 -7.75 -1.98 -23.98
CA THR A 328 -6.93 -2.95 -23.26
C THR A 328 -5.90 -2.23 -22.39
N VAL A 329 -5.32 -2.95 -21.42
CA VAL A 329 -4.23 -2.45 -20.58
C VAL A 329 -3.07 -1.92 -21.43
N GLY A 330 -2.71 -2.63 -22.51
CA GLY A 330 -1.62 -2.22 -23.39
C GLY A 330 -1.89 -0.97 -24.19
N GLU A 331 -3.14 -0.74 -24.63
CA GLU A 331 -3.52 0.50 -25.31
C GLU A 331 -3.46 1.69 -24.35
N VAL A 332 -3.96 1.54 -23.12
CA VAL A 332 -3.87 2.61 -22.11
C VAL A 332 -2.41 2.89 -21.74
N TYR A 333 -1.58 1.86 -21.58
CA TYR A 333 -0.15 2.05 -21.32
C TYR A 333 0.55 2.80 -22.46
N LYS A 334 0.24 2.50 -23.72
CA LYS A 334 0.76 3.25 -24.88
C LYS A 334 0.33 4.72 -24.86
N LEU A 335 -0.88 5.05 -24.40
CA LEU A 335 -1.31 6.44 -24.22
C LEU A 335 -0.46 7.17 -23.15
N LEU A 336 -0.09 6.49 -22.07
CA LEU A 336 0.85 7.05 -21.07
C LEU A 336 2.23 7.31 -21.69
N LEU A 337 2.74 6.40 -22.54
CA LEU A 337 4.00 6.60 -23.24
C LEU A 337 3.93 7.76 -24.24
N ARG A 338 2.81 7.90 -24.95
CA ARG A 338 2.56 9.04 -25.84
C ARG A 338 2.54 10.35 -25.07
N TYR A 339 1.81 10.41 -23.95
CA TYR A 339 1.78 11.59 -23.08
C TYR A 339 3.17 12.00 -22.62
N TYR A 340 4.02 11.04 -22.23
CA TYR A 340 5.39 11.35 -21.88
C TYR A 340 6.16 11.97 -23.05
N ASN A 341 6.08 11.38 -24.25
CA ASN A 341 6.84 11.84 -25.41
C ASN A 341 6.37 13.19 -25.96
N GLU A 342 5.05 13.44 -25.95
CA GLU A 342 4.40 14.62 -26.52
C GLU A 342 4.43 15.80 -25.52
N GLU A 343 4.10 15.56 -24.25
CA GLU A 343 3.87 16.63 -23.27
C GLU A 343 4.98 16.78 -22.21
N CYS A 344 5.72 15.71 -21.89
CA CYS A 344 6.64 15.72 -20.72
C CYS A 344 8.13 15.78 -21.10
N ARG A 345 8.57 15.01 -22.10
CA ARG A 345 10.00 14.74 -22.36
C ARG A 345 10.81 16.01 -22.63
N ASN A 346 10.23 16.93 -23.39
CA ASN A 346 10.87 18.19 -23.78
C ASN A 346 10.29 19.39 -23.01
N CYS A 347 9.50 19.14 -21.96
CA CYS A 347 8.89 20.17 -21.15
C CYS A 347 9.97 20.91 -20.34
N SER A 348 10.07 22.22 -20.53
CA SER A 348 11.02 23.10 -19.83
C SER A 348 10.44 23.71 -18.54
N THR A 349 9.12 23.60 -18.35
CA THR A 349 8.40 24.09 -17.17
C THR A 349 8.26 23.01 -16.09
N PRO A 350 7.88 23.38 -14.85
CA PRO A 350 7.67 22.41 -13.77
C PRO A 350 6.58 21.35 -14.02
N GLY A 351 5.67 21.62 -14.95
CA GLY A 351 4.60 20.72 -15.37
C GLY A 351 4.20 20.99 -16.82
N PRO A 352 3.54 20.00 -17.47
CA PRO A 352 3.17 20.09 -18.88
C PRO A 352 1.98 21.03 -19.08
N ASP A 353 1.84 21.54 -20.31
CA ASP A 353 0.74 22.44 -20.68
C ASP A 353 -0.60 21.69 -20.66
N MET A 354 -0.64 20.49 -21.26
CA MET A 354 -1.81 19.61 -21.20
C MET A 354 -1.68 18.59 -20.07
N LYS A 355 -2.73 18.46 -19.24
CA LYS A 355 -2.81 17.42 -18.21
C LYS A 355 -3.10 16.04 -18.81
N LEU A 356 -2.72 14.98 -18.09
CA LEU A 356 -2.83 13.60 -18.55
C LEU A 356 -4.24 13.19 -19.04
N TYR A 357 -5.28 13.47 -18.25
CA TYR A 357 -6.63 13.02 -18.61
C TYR A 357 -7.19 13.74 -19.86
N PRO A 358 -7.12 15.09 -19.95
CA PRO A 358 -7.42 15.81 -21.19
C PRO A 358 -6.67 15.27 -22.40
N PHE A 359 -5.37 14.97 -22.26
CA PHE A 359 -4.58 14.38 -23.32
C PHE A 359 -5.13 13.02 -23.78
N ILE A 360 -5.48 12.14 -22.84
CA ILE A 360 -6.04 10.81 -23.16
C ILE A 360 -7.36 10.94 -23.92
N TYR A 361 -8.28 11.81 -23.48
CA TYR A 361 -9.54 12.04 -24.19
C TYR A 361 -9.29 12.46 -25.64
N HIS A 362 -8.47 13.51 -25.84
CA HIS A 362 -8.14 14.04 -27.15
C HIS A 362 -7.45 13.00 -28.05
N ALA A 363 -6.48 12.25 -27.50
CA ALA A 363 -5.72 11.24 -28.24
C ALA A 363 -6.58 10.06 -28.73
N VAL A 364 -7.61 9.68 -27.97
CA VAL A 364 -8.52 8.58 -28.32
C VAL A 364 -9.61 9.04 -29.27
N GLU A 365 -10.18 10.24 -29.07
CA GLU A 365 -11.22 10.80 -29.94
C GLU A 365 -10.69 11.10 -31.36
N SER A 366 -9.50 11.70 -31.47
CA SER A 366 -8.86 11.96 -32.77
C SER A 366 -8.51 10.69 -33.57
N CYS A 367 -8.20 9.57 -32.90
CA CYS A 367 -8.00 8.29 -33.56
C CYS A 367 -9.30 7.67 -34.09
N ALA A 368 -10.44 7.90 -33.40
CA ALA A 368 -11.75 7.43 -33.83
C ALA A 368 -12.27 8.21 -35.06
N GLU A 369 -11.94 9.50 -35.16
CA GLU A 369 -12.32 10.33 -36.32
C GLU A 369 -11.54 9.96 -37.59
N THR A 370 -10.25 9.62 -37.45
CA THR A 370 -9.39 9.23 -38.58
C THR A 370 -9.71 7.84 -39.14
N THR A 371 -10.26 6.94 -38.34
CA THR A 371 -10.73 5.61 -38.79
C THR A 371 -12.11 5.65 -39.46
N ASN A 372 -12.91 6.70 -39.21
CA ASN A 372 -14.26 6.87 -39.76
C ASN A 372 -14.33 7.70 -41.05
N GLN A 373 -13.20 8.15 -41.63
CA GLN A 373 -13.20 8.73 -42.98
C GLN A 373 -13.08 7.63 -44.05
N PRO A 374 -14.13 7.34 -44.84
CA PRO A 374 -13.99 6.47 -46.00
C PRO A 374 -13.13 7.20 -47.02
N GLY A 375 -12.04 6.56 -47.45
CA GLY A 375 -11.15 7.11 -48.46
C GLY A 375 -11.92 7.64 -49.66
N GLN A 376 -11.75 8.94 -49.95
CA GLN A 376 -12.14 9.52 -51.22
C GLN A 376 -11.46 8.71 -52.32
N ARG A 377 -12.23 7.84 -53.00
CA ARG A 377 -11.86 7.36 -54.33
C ARG A 377 -11.89 8.57 -55.26
N THR A 378 -10.74 9.16 -55.50
CA THR A 378 -10.49 9.94 -56.71
C THR A 378 -10.46 8.97 -57.89
N GLY A 379 -11.61 8.82 -58.56
CA GLY A 379 -11.72 8.21 -59.88
C GLY A 379 -12.02 9.33 -60.88
N ALA A 380 -11.01 9.67 -61.68
CA ALA A 380 -11.11 10.50 -62.87
C ALA A 380 -11.83 9.76 -64.02
#